data_AF-A0A535S9M2-F1
#
_entry.id   AF-A0A535S9M2-F1
#
_cell.length_a   1.000
_cell.length_b   1.000
_cell.length_c   1.000
_cell.angle_alpha   90.00
_cell.angle_beta   90.00
_cell.angle_gamma   90.00
#
_symmetry.space_group_name_H-M   'P 1'
#
loop_
_entity.id
_entity.type
_entity.pdbx_description
1 polymer ?
#
loop_
_entity_poly.entity_id
_entity_poly.type
_entity_poly.pdbx_seq_one_letter_code
_entity_poly.pdbx_strand_id
1 'polypeptide(L)'
;MEATGLVATATGAWAASQTALDEALALARDLGEQQLEAGILQQLGILASVRRDLPQARAFLEEGIALRRTLGRTDEASMSLTFLAAVALLQGDNATTRRSVAESLELGRTMSDRRAAFTMDVLACLSAIEGGAERAVLLAGAASALHEGSGNTPPRIWDDFMSPYLQPAREALGPDGARSAWEAGRRMDYEDALQMALSTVATYDSATRPTPSAAR
;
A
#
# COMPACT_ATOMS: atom_id res chain seq x y z
N MET A 1 -14.20 -15.98 25.84
CA MET A 1 -15.52 -15.47 25.41
C MET A 1 -15.48 -14.03 24.86
N GLU A 2 -14.37 -13.31 24.93
CA GLU A 2 -14.30 -11.90 24.47
C GLU A 2 -14.07 -11.75 22.95
N ALA A 3 -13.38 -12.71 22.30
CA ALA A 3 -13.06 -12.64 20.87
C ALA A 3 -14.31 -12.68 19.96
N THR A 4 -15.35 -13.44 20.33
CA THR A 4 -16.59 -13.55 19.56
C THR A 4 -17.42 -12.27 19.60
N GLY A 5 -17.37 -11.53 20.71
CA GLY A 5 -18.07 -10.24 20.85
C GLY A 5 -17.45 -9.15 19.98
N LEU A 6 -16.11 -9.02 20.01
CA LEU A 6 -15.39 -8.03 19.20
C LEU A 6 -15.49 -8.31 17.69
N VAL A 7 -15.47 -9.60 17.31
CA VAL A 7 -15.67 -9.99 15.90
C VAL A 7 -17.11 -9.70 15.48
N ALA A 8 -18.12 -10.02 16.29
CA ALA A 8 -19.52 -9.72 15.98
C ALA A 8 -19.77 -8.21 15.84
N THR A 9 -19.23 -7.38 16.74
CA THR A 9 -19.39 -5.91 16.65
C THR A 9 -18.65 -5.32 15.46
N ALA A 10 -17.43 -5.79 15.16
CA ALA A 10 -16.68 -5.38 13.99
C ALA A 10 -17.41 -5.77 12.69
N THR A 11 -17.93 -7.00 12.61
CA THR A 11 -18.72 -7.45 11.44
C THR A 11 -20.01 -6.65 11.25
N GLY A 12 -20.69 -6.26 12.34
CA GLY A 12 -21.86 -5.39 12.28
C GLY A 12 -21.53 -3.97 11.81
N ALA A 13 -20.43 -3.39 12.31
CA ALA A 13 -19.98 -2.06 11.88
C ALA A 13 -19.53 -2.05 10.41
N TRP A 14 -18.87 -3.12 9.94
CA TRP A 14 -18.47 -3.25 8.53
C TRP A 14 -19.68 -3.44 7.61
N ALA A 15 -20.68 -4.21 8.01
CA ALA A 15 -21.90 -4.38 7.22
C ALA A 15 -22.66 -3.06 7.09
N ALA A 16 -22.82 -2.31 8.19
CA ALA A 16 -23.44 -0.99 8.15
C ALA A 16 -22.65 0.00 7.29
N SER A 17 -21.30 -0.02 7.38
CA SER A 17 -20.43 0.81 6.54
C SER A 17 -20.53 0.44 5.06
N GLN A 18 -20.64 -0.85 4.73
CA GLN A 18 -20.79 -1.33 3.36
C GLN A 18 -22.10 -0.81 2.76
N THR A 19 -23.23 -1.01 3.45
CA THR A 19 -24.54 -0.54 2.97
C THR A 19 -24.54 0.96 2.72
N ALA A 20 -24.03 1.76 3.66
CA ALA A 20 -23.98 3.21 3.51
C ALA A 20 -23.08 3.65 2.33
N LEU A 21 -21.95 2.98 2.10
CA LEU A 21 -21.07 3.26 0.98
C LEU A 21 -21.68 2.82 -0.36
N ASP A 22 -22.39 1.70 -0.40
CA ASP A 22 -23.08 1.23 -1.62
C ASP A 22 -24.24 2.18 -2.01
N GLU A 23 -25.02 2.65 -1.04
CA GLU A 23 -26.06 3.67 -1.24
C GLU A 23 -25.46 5.00 -1.71
N ALA A 24 -24.37 5.44 -1.08
CA ALA A 24 -23.66 6.65 -1.49
C ALA A 24 -23.07 6.52 -2.90
N LEU A 25 -22.56 5.34 -3.26
CA LEU A 25 -22.01 5.09 -4.60
C LEU A 25 -23.12 5.17 -5.66
N ALA A 26 -24.28 4.57 -5.39
CA ALA A 26 -25.43 4.66 -6.28
C ALA A 26 -25.88 6.12 -6.46
N LEU A 27 -26.00 6.87 -5.37
CA LEU A 27 -26.36 8.28 -5.43
C LEU A 27 -25.33 9.14 -6.19
N ALA A 28 -24.04 8.92 -5.94
CA ALA A 28 -22.97 9.66 -6.64
C ALA A 28 -23.02 9.40 -8.15
N ARG A 29 -23.28 8.15 -8.56
CA ARG A 29 -23.46 7.78 -9.97
C ARG A 29 -24.71 8.41 -10.60
N ASP A 30 -25.84 8.37 -9.89
CA ASP A 30 -27.09 8.97 -10.37
C ASP A 30 -26.98 10.49 -10.55
N LEU A 31 -26.21 11.15 -9.68
CA LEU A 31 -25.94 12.59 -9.74
C LEU A 31 -24.80 12.96 -10.70
N GLY A 32 -24.05 11.99 -11.22
CA GLY A 32 -22.87 12.24 -12.06
C GLY A 32 -21.68 12.83 -11.30
N GLU A 33 -21.63 12.68 -9.97
CA GLU A 33 -20.59 13.20 -9.09
C GLU A 33 -19.33 12.31 -9.10
N GLN A 34 -18.61 12.31 -10.23
CA GLN A 34 -17.50 11.39 -10.48
C GLN A 34 -16.34 11.48 -9.49
N GLN A 35 -16.08 12.65 -8.90
CA GLN A 35 -15.05 12.77 -7.86
C GLN A 35 -15.47 12.06 -6.57
N LEU A 36 -16.75 12.23 -6.19
CA LEU A 36 -17.32 11.57 -5.03
C LEU A 36 -17.35 10.05 -5.23
N GLU A 37 -17.74 9.61 -6.42
CA GLU A 37 -17.70 8.20 -6.83
C GLU A 37 -16.29 7.60 -6.65
N ALA A 38 -15.24 8.25 -7.15
CA ALA A 38 -13.86 7.77 -6.99
C ALA A 38 -13.43 7.70 -5.51
N GLY A 39 -13.88 8.65 -4.69
CA GLY A 39 -13.66 8.66 -3.24
C GLY A 39 -14.33 7.48 -2.55
N ILE A 40 -15.59 7.19 -2.88
CA ILE A 40 -16.38 6.09 -2.32
C ILE A 40 -15.80 4.73 -2.75
N LEU A 41 -15.43 4.59 -4.02
CA LEU A 41 -14.76 3.39 -4.54
C LEU A 41 -13.46 3.07 -3.79
N GLN A 42 -12.66 4.09 -3.43
CA GLN A 42 -11.49 3.89 -2.58
C GLN A 42 -11.88 3.31 -1.21
N GLN A 43 -12.91 3.85 -0.55
CA GLN A 43 -13.34 3.38 0.77
C GLN A 43 -13.89 1.95 0.72
N LEU A 44 -14.69 1.64 -0.31
CA LEU A 44 -15.18 0.29 -0.57
C LEU A 44 -14.02 -0.70 -0.80
N GLY A 45 -13.00 -0.27 -1.56
CA GLY A 45 -11.79 -1.06 -1.77
C GLY A 45 -11.03 -1.38 -0.47
N ILE A 46 -10.88 -0.39 0.41
CA ILE A 46 -10.26 -0.56 1.74
C ILE A 46 -11.09 -1.50 2.60
N LEU A 47 -12.41 -1.31 2.64
CA LEU A 47 -13.33 -2.15 3.42
C LEU A 47 -13.31 -3.61 2.96
N ALA A 48 -13.36 -3.84 1.64
CA ALA A 48 -13.23 -5.18 1.06
C ALA A 48 -11.86 -5.82 1.38
N SER A 49 -10.78 -5.03 1.39
CA SER A 49 -9.44 -5.50 1.79
C SER A 49 -9.41 -5.99 3.24
N VAL A 50 -10.01 -5.22 4.16
CA VAL A 50 -10.12 -5.60 5.59
C VAL A 50 -10.95 -6.87 5.76
N ARG A 51 -12.00 -7.04 4.94
CA ARG A 51 -12.85 -8.24 4.91
C ARG A 51 -12.22 -9.43 4.17
N ARG A 52 -11.01 -9.27 3.63
CA ARG A 52 -10.30 -10.28 2.81
C ARG A 52 -11.01 -10.66 1.51
N ASP A 53 -11.93 -9.82 1.02
CA ASP A 53 -12.48 -9.93 -0.33
C ASP A 53 -11.55 -9.22 -1.32
N LEU A 54 -10.42 -9.86 -1.61
CA LEU A 54 -9.35 -9.29 -2.44
C LEU A 54 -9.81 -9.02 -3.89
N PRO A 55 -10.60 -9.88 -4.55
CA PRO A 55 -11.12 -9.59 -5.89
C PRO A 55 -11.99 -8.33 -5.92
N GLN A 56 -12.92 -8.19 -4.97
CA GLN A 56 -13.79 -7.01 -4.91
C GLN A 56 -12.99 -5.75 -4.55
N ALA A 57 -12.06 -5.85 -3.60
CA ALA A 57 -11.17 -4.76 -3.25
C ALA A 57 -10.38 -4.24 -4.47
N ARG A 58 -9.80 -5.15 -5.24
CA ARG A 58 -9.06 -4.82 -6.47
C ARG A 58 -9.95 -4.09 -7.46
N ALA A 59 -11.15 -4.61 -7.74
CA ALA A 59 -12.07 -4.01 -8.69
C ALA A 59 -12.44 -2.56 -8.32
N PHE A 60 -12.81 -2.31 -7.06
CA PHE A 60 -13.15 -0.97 -6.59
C PHE A 60 -11.97 0.00 -6.67
N LEU A 61 -10.76 -0.45 -6.29
CA LEU A 61 -9.56 0.38 -6.34
C LEU A 61 -9.18 0.73 -7.78
N GLU A 62 -9.20 -0.25 -8.69
CA GLU A 62 -8.91 -0.05 -10.11
C GLU A 62 -9.92 0.90 -10.77
N GLU A 63 -11.21 0.74 -10.47
CA GLU A 63 -12.28 1.62 -10.96
C GLU A 63 -12.08 3.07 -10.48
N GLY A 64 -11.82 3.26 -9.18
CA GLY A 64 -11.57 4.59 -8.61
C GLY A 64 -10.30 5.27 -9.15
N ILE A 65 -9.25 4.49 -9.43
CA ILE A 65 -8.03 4.99 -10.09
C ILE A 65 -8.32 5.39 -11.54
N ALA A 66 -9.04 4.56 -12.29
CA ALA A 66 -9.42 4.85 -13.66
C ALA A 66 -10.26 6.13 -13.76
N LEU A 67 -11.22 6.31 -12.85
CA LEU A 67 -12.06 7.51 -12.80
C LEU A 67 -11.25 8.78 -12.46
N ARG A 68 -10.30 8.69 -11.52
CA ARG A 68 -9.38 9.81 -11.25
C ARG A 68 -8.52 10.17 -12.46
N ARG A 69 -8.07 9.16 -13.23
CA ARG A 69 -7.32 9.39 -14.48
C ARG A 69 -8.16 10.11 -15.53
N THR A 70 -9.42 9.70 -15.73
CA THR A 70 -10.31 10.38 -16.70
C THR A 70 -10.62 11.82 -16.30
N LEU A 71 -10.68 12.09 -14.99
CA LEU A 71 -10.87 13.44 -14.44
C LEU A 71 -9.59 14.31 -14.43
N GLY A 72 -8.44 13.76 -14.82
CA GLY A 72 -7.15 14.45 -14.70
C GLY A 72 -6.67 14.65 -13.26
N ARG A 73 -7.27 13.95 -12.29
CA ARG A 73 -6.96 14.00 -10.85
C ARG A 73 -6.10 12.81 -10.41
N THR A 74 -5.08 12.51 -11.20
CA THR A 74 -4.15 11.40 -10.92
C THR A 74 -3.41 11.58 -9.60
N ASP A 75 -3.26 12.82 -9.18
CA ASP A 75 -2.70 13.22 -7.90
C ASP A 75 -3.46 12.65 -6.70
N GLU A 76 -4.78 12.55 -6.80
CA GLU A 76 -5.65 12.00 -5.76
C GLU A 76 -5.62 10.45 -5.68
N ALA A 77 -4.95 9.75 -6.62
CA ALA A 77 -4.95 8.29 -6.69
C ALA A 77 -3.91 7.60 -5.78
N SER A 78 -3.02 8.37 -5.14
CA SER A 78 -1.89 7.83 -4.35
C SER A 78 -2.31 6.76 -3.35
N MET A 79 -3.36 7.00 -2.55
CA MET A 79 -3.83 6.05 -1.54
C MET A 79 -4.50 4.82 -2.18
N SER A 80 -5.31 4.99 -3.23
CA SER A 80 -5.87 3.85 -3.97
C SER A 80 -4.78 2.95 -4.55
N LEU A 81 -3.68 3.53 -5.04
CA LEU A 81 -2.53 2.79 -5.55
C LEU A 81 -1.80 2.02 -4.43
N THR A 82 -1.64 2.61 -3.25
CA THR A 82 -1.07 1.91 -2.08
C THR A 82 -1.88 0.69 -1.69
N PHE A 83 -3.21 0.83 -1.59
CA PHE A 83 -4.08 -0.29 -1.26
C PHE A 83 -4.14 -1.32 -2.39
N LEU A 84 -4.11 -0.89 -3.66
CA LEU A 84 -4.04 -1.82 -4.78
C LEU A 84 -2.75 -2.64 -4.74
N ALA A 85 -1.63 -2.00 -4.37
CA ALA A 85 -0.36 -2.69 -4.19
C ALA A 85 -0.42 -3.73 -3.06
N ALA A 86 -1.02 -3.38 -1.92
CA ALA A 86 -1.22 -4.30 -0.79
C ALA A 86 -2.13 -5.49 -1.16
N VAL A 87 -3.25 -5.23 -1.86
CA VAL A 87 -4.17 -6.27 -2.35
C VAL A 87 -3.46 -7.19 -3.35
N ALA A 88 -2.71 -6.62 -4.30
CA ALA A 88 -1.93 -7.39 -5.26
C ALA A 88 -0.87 -8.26 -4.56
N LEU A 89 -0.22 -7.74 -3.52
CA LEU A 89 0.78 -8.49 -2.74
C LEU A 89 0.13 -9.68 -2.03
N LEU A 90 -1.05 -9.49 -1.45
CA LEU A 90 -1.84 -10.56 -0.83
C LEU A 90 -2.32 -11.62 -1.84
N GLN A 91 -2.49 -11.23 -3.11
CA GLN A 91 -2.81 -12.13 -4.22
C GLN A 91 -1.57 -12.81 -4.83
N GLY A 92 -0.35 -12.43 -4.42
CA GLY A 92 0.90 -12.88 -5.02
C GLY A 92 1.23 -12.24 -6.38
N ASP A 93 0.50 -11.19 -6.78
CA ASP A 93 0.71 -10.44 -8.01
C ASP A 93 1.78 -9.35 -7.81
N ASN A 94 3.03 -9.78 -7.66
CA ASN A 94 4.17 -8.91 -7.41
C ASN A 94 4.40 -7.88 -8.53
N ALA A 95 4.01 -8.20 -9.77
CA ALA A 95 4.12 -7.29 -10.91
C ALA A 95 3.18 -6.09 -10.76
N THR A 96 1.93 -6.34 -10.37
CA THR A 96 0.97 -5.26 -10.07
C THR A 96 1.37 -4.52 -8.79
N THR A 97 1.84 -5.20 -7.75
CA THR A 97 2.36 -4.52 -6.55
C THR A 97 3.46 -3.53 -6.93
N ARG A 98 4.47 -3.97 -7.68
CA ARG A 98 5.59 -3.12 -8.10
C ARG A 98 5.13 -1.89 -8.86
N ARG A 99 4.26 -2.06 -9.85
CA ARG A 99 3.76 -0.96 -10.68
C ARG A 99 2.98 0.06 -9.84
N SER A 100 2.08 -0.41 -8.99
CA SER A 100 1.27 0.45 -8.13
C SER A 100 2.09 1.19 -7.07
N VAL A 101 3.11 0.53 -6.49
CA VAL A 101 4.09 1.18 -5.61
C VAL A 101 4.86 2.27 -6.36
N ALA A 102 5.37 1.96 -7.56
CA ALA A 102 6.13 2.92 -8.38
C ALA A 102 5.32 4.21 -8.62
N GLU A 103 4.07 4.04 -9.09
CA GLU A 103 3.18 5.15 -9.40
C GLU A 103 2.82 5.95 -8.14
N SER A 104 2.50 5.29 -7.03
CA SER A 104 2.20 5.96 -5.76
C SER A 104 3.40 6.75 -5.21
N LEU A 105 4.62 6.21 -5.28
CA LEU A 105 5.83 6.94 -4.85
C LEU A 105 6.15 8.14 -5.74
N GLU A 106 5.99 8.00 -7.06
CA GLU A 106 6.16 9.12 -8.00
C GLU A 106 5.15 10.25 -7.73
N LEU A 107 3.90 9.92 -7.42
CA LEU A 107 2.91 10.90 -6.95
C LEU A 107 3.33 11.54 -5.62
N GLY A 108 3.86 10.73 -4.69
CA GLY A 108 4.42 11.21 -3.43
C GLY A 108 5.50 12.27 -3.62
N ARG A 109 6.40 12.07 -4.60
CA ARG A 109 7.43 13.03 -4.98
C ARG A 109 6.88 14.37 -5.44
N THR A 110 5.82 14.36 -6.25
CA THR A 110 5.23 15.60 -6.79
C THR A 110 4.45 16.43 -5.77
N MET A 111 3.97 15.81 -4.69
CA MET A 111 3.04 16.45 -3.75
C MET A 111 3.59 16.63 -2.33
N SER A 112 4.84 16.21 -2.07
CA SER A 112 5.36 16.04 -0.70
C SER A 112 4.38 15.27 0.19
N ASP A 113 3.73 14.26 -0.41
CA ASP A 113 2.63 13.55 0.21
C ASP A 113 3.16 12.62 1.30
N ARG A 114 2.77 12.90 2.54
CA ARG A 114 3.13 12.10 3.72
C ARG A 114 2.55 10.68 3.68
N ARG A 115 1.63 10.40 2.75
CA ARG A 115 1.07 9.06 2.51
C ARG A 115 2.06 8.09 1.87
N ALA A 116 3.23 8.56 1.42
CA ALA A 116 4.30 7.71 0.90
C ALA A 116 4.78 6.65 1.92
N ALA A 117 4.63 6.89 3.23
CA ALA A 117 5.00 5.95 4.28
C ALA A 117 4.25 4.60 4.16
N PHE A 118 2.93 4.63 3.90
CA PHE A 118 2.17 3.38 3.66
C PHE A 118 2.62 2.66 2.39
N THR A 119 3.04 3.40 1.37
CA THR A 119 3.59 2.80 0.14
C THR A 119 4.96 2.16 0.39
N MET A 120 5.80 2.78 1.23
CA MET A 120 7.07 2.22 1.68
C MET A 120 6.90 0.95 2.51
N ASP A 121 5.86 0.89 3.36
CA ASP A 121 5.48 -0.33 4.09
C ASP A 121 5.19 -1.50 3.13
N VAL A 122 4.40 -1.27 2.08
CA VAL A 122 4.10 -2.30 1.08
C VAL A 122 5.37 -2.70 0.31
N LEU A 123 6.23 -1.74 -0.04
CA LEU A 123 7.51 -2.01 -0.69
C LEU A 123 8.48 -2.79 0.20
N ALA A 124 8.46 -2.55 1.52
CA ALA A 124 9.23 -3.32 2.48
C ALA A 124 8.81 -4.80 2.45
N CYS A 125 7.49 -5.05 2.43
CA CYS A 125 6.95 -6.40 2.31
C CYS A 125 7.34 -7.06 0.98
N LEU A 126 7.21 -6.34 -0.14
CA LEU A 126 7.66 -6.84 -1.46
C LEU A 126 9.16 -7.16 -1.46
N SER A 127 10.00 -6.29 -0.88
CA SER A 127 11.45 -6.49 -0.77
C SER A 127 11.80 -7.74 0.04
N ALA A 128 11.02 -8.06 1.09
CA ALA A 128 11.20 -9.26 1.89
C ALA A 128 10.92 -10.53 1.05
N ILE A 129 9.85 -10.53 0.26
CA ILE A 129 9.51 -11.65 -0.65
C ILE A 129 10.61 -11.87 -1.69
N GLU A 130 11.25 -10.79 -2.14
CA GLU A 130 12.31 -10.83 -3.16
C GLU A 130 13.70 -11.15 -2.60
N GLY A 131 13.79 -11.49 -1.31
CA GLY A 131 15.04 -11.88 -0.64
C GLY A 131 15.88 -10.71 -0.14
N GLY A 132 15.41 -9.47 -0.28
CA GLY A 132 16.06 -8.26 0.20
C GLY A 132 15.76 -7.98 1.68
N ALA A 133 16.18 -8.87 2.59
CA ALA A 133 15.87 -8.75 4.02
C ALA A 133 16.32 -7.42 4.66
N GLU A 134 17.56 -6.99 4.39
CA GLU A 134 18.09 -5.70 4.88
C GLU A 134 17.27 -4.53 4.33
N ARG A 135 16.97 -4.55 3.02
CA ARG A 135 16.19 -3.50 2.36
C ARG A 135 14.76 -3.42 2.92
N ALA A 136 14.13 -4.57 3.19
CA ALA A 136 12.82 -4.63 3.81
C ALA A 136 12.79 -3.96 5.18
N VAL A 137 13.73 -4.31 6.06
CA VAL A 137 13.78 -3.75 7.42
C VAL A 137 14.16 -2.27 7.40
N LEU A 138 15.05 -1.86 6.49
CA LEU A 138 15.42 -0.47 6.27
C LEU A 138 14.21 0.39 5.84
N LEU A 139 13.45 -0.06 4.84
CA LEU A 139 12.24 0.61 4.37
C LEU A 139 11.17 0.71 5.46
N ALA A 140 10.93 -0.37 6.20
CA ALA A 140 9.98 -0.37 7.30
C ALA A 140 10.38 0.61 8.43
N GLY A 141 11.69 0.75 8.69
CA GLY A 141 12.21 1.74 9.63
C GLY A 141 11.95 3.18 9.16
N ALA A 142 12.20 3.47 7.89
CA ALA A 142 11.93 4.78 7.31
C ALA A 142 10.42 5.11 7.35
N ALA A 143 9.56 4.19 6.92
CA ALA A 143 8.11 4.35 6.98
C ALA A 143 7.61 4.61 8.41
N SER A 144 8.13 3.87 9.41
CA SER A 144 7.82 4.09 10.82
C SER A 144 8.15 5.50 11.31
N ALA A 145 9.33 6.03 10.98
CA ALA A 145 9.70 7.40 11.35
C ALA A 145 8.79 8.45 10.68
N LEU A 146 8.40 8.21 9.42
CA LEU A 146 7.49 9.10 8.69
C LEU A 146 6.07 9.09 9.27
N HIS A 147 5.55 7.91 9.64
CA HIS A 147 4.25 7.81 10.31
C HIS A 147 4.26 8.60 11.63
N GLU A 148 5.27 8.38 12.48
CA GLU A 148 5.43 9.10 13.75
C GLU A 148 5.56 10.61 13.56
N GLY A 149 6.43 11.07 12.65
CA GLY A 149 6.63 12.49 12.35
C GLY A 149 5.39 13.16 11.77
N SER A 150 4.49 12.39 11.15
CA SER A 150 3.21 12.86 10.62
C SER A 150 2.08 12.84 11.64
N GLY A 151 2.30 12.27 12.84
CA GLY A 151 1.25 11.99 13.82
C GLY A 151 0.26 10.92 13.35
N ASN A 152 0.63 10.12 12.35
CA ASN A 152 -0.18 9.05 11.81
C ASN A 152 0.16 7.75 12.53
N THR A 153 -0.85 7.06 13.05
CA THR A 153 -0.69 5.74 13.65
C THR A 153 -1.43 4.74 12.79
N PRO A 154 -0.72 3.90 12.01
CA PRO A 154 -1.35 2.83 11.25
C PRO A 154 -2.26 1.97 12.15
N PRO A 155 -3.44 1.55 11.67
CA PRO A 155 -4.32 0.69 12.44
C PRO A 155 -3.69 -0.71 12.60
N ARG A 156 -4.01 -1.42 13.69
CA ARG A 156 -3.44 -2.77 13.97
C ARG A 156 -3.58 -3.76 12.81
N ILE A 157 -4.67 -3.69 12.05
CA ILE A 157 -4.89 -4.54 10.87
C ILE A 157 -3.80 -4.36 9.79
N TRP A 158 -3.18 -3.17 9.72
CA TRP A 158 -2.06 -2.88 8.84
C TRP A 158 -0.77 -3.56 9.32
N ASP A 159 -0.48 -3.49 10.62
CA ASP A 159 0.65 -4.20 11.22
C ASP A 159 0.49 -5.72 11.09
N ASP A 160 -0.72 -6.23 11.32
CA ASP A 160 -1.07 -7.64 11.15
C ASP A 160 -0.86 -8.10 9.68
N PHE A 161 -1.07 -7.20 8.70
CA PHE A 161 -0.78 -7.44 7.29
C PHE A 161 0.74 -7.51 7.01
N MET A 162 1.54 -6.61 7.58
CA MET A 162 2.98 -6.52 7.30
C MET A 162 3.80 -7.60 8.01
N SER A 163 3.38 -7.97 9.22
CA SER A 163 4.14 -8.84 10.13
C SER A 163 4.62 -10.15 9.49
N PRO A 164 3.78 -10.91 8.74
CA PRO A 164 4.20 -12.16 8.09
C PRO A 164 5.34 -11.98 7.07
N TYR A 165 5.51 -10.79 6.51
CA TYR A 165 6.59 -10.51 5.55
C TYR A 165 7.86 -10.00 6.27
N LEU A 166 7.70 -9.14 7.27
CA LEU A 166 8.81 -8.48 7.94
C LEU A 166 9.47 -9.34 9.02
N GLN A 167 8.72 -10.22 9.68
CA GLN A 167 9.27 -11.08 10.73
C GLN A 167 10.38 -12.02 10.18
N PRO A 168 10.15 -12.79 9.08
CA PRO A 168 11.21 -13.62 8.51
C PRO A 168 12.44 -12.82 8.06
N ALA A 169 12.24 -11.61 7.51
CA ALA A 169 13.33 -10.73 7.13
C ALA A 169 14.18 -10.30 8.35
N ARG A 170 13.55 -9.98 9.48
CA ARG A 170 14.25 -9.65 10.74
C ARG A 170 15.00 -10.86 11.29
N GLU A 171 14.40 -12.04 11.25
CA GLU A 171 15.03 -13.29 11.70
C GLU A 171 16.27 -13.62 10.86
N ALA A 172 16.20 -13.45 9.54
CA ALA A 172 17.32 -13.67 8.62
C ALA A 172 18.52 -12.75 8.87
N LEU A 173 18.29 -11.51 9.32
CA LEU A 173 19.36 -10.56 9.66
C LEU A 173 19.93 -10.78 11.07
N GLY A 174 19.24 -11.55 11.92
CA GLY A 174 19.51 -11.62 13.34
C GLY A 174 19.18 -10.29 14.07
N PRO A 175 19.24 -10.30 15.42
CA PRO A 175 18.80 -9.17 16.24
C PRO A 175 19.59 -7.88 16.00
N ASP A 176 20.92 -7.98 15.86
CA ASP A 176 21.79 -6.83 15.64
C ASP A 176 21.64 -6.24 14.24
N GLY A 177 21.60 -7.10 13.22
CA GLY A 177 21.39 -6.69 11.83
C GLY A 177 20.02 -6.03 11.64
N ALA A 178 18.96 -6.64 12.19
CA ALA A 178 17.61 -6.08 12.13
C ALA A 178 17.51 -4.72 12.85
N ARG A 179 18.12 -4.58 14.03
CA ARG A 179 18.16 -3.30 14.76
C ARG A 179 18.94 -2.24 13.99
N SER A 180 20.12 -2.58 13.48
CA SER A 180 20.95 -1.66 12.71
C SER A 180 20.24 -1.15 11.46
N ALA A 181 19.65 -2.06 10.66
CA ALA A 181 18.90 -1.69 9.46
C ALA A 181 17.67 -0.84 9.81
N TRP A 182 16.91 -1.21 10.84
CA TRP A 182 15.75 -0.46 11.29
C TRP A 182 16.11 0.97 11.71
N GLU A 183 17.13 1.12 12.55
CA GLU A 183 17.59 2.44 13.00
C GLU A 183 18.18 3.27 11.86
N ALA A 184 18.88 2.66 10.90
CA ALA A 184 19.36 3.34 9.71
C ALA A 184 18.20 3.92 8.89
N GLY A 185 17.11 3.15 8.73
CA GLY A 185 15.90 3.61 8.04
C GLY A 185 15.24 4.76 8.78
N ARG A 186 15.10 4.64 10.10
CA ARG A 186 14.50 5.68 10.95
C ARG A 186 15.25 7.01 10.97
N ARG A 187 16.54 7.02 10.62
CA ARG A 187 17.36 8.25 10.55
C ARG A 187 17.19 9.00 9.23
N MET A 188 16.53 8.41 8.23
CA MET A 188 16.29 9.07 6.96
C MET A 188 15.23 10.15 7.10
N ASP A 189 15.47 11.28 6.44
CA ASP A 189 14.42 12.24 6.20
C ASP A 189 13.49 11.75 5.06
N TYR A 190 12.45 12.52 4.77
CA TYR A 190 11.48 12.17 3.75
C TYR A 190 12.09 12.02 2.35
N GLU A 191 13.03 12.90 1.99
CA GLU A 191 13.61 12.92 0.64
C GLU A 191 14.53 11.73 0.43
N ASP A 192 15.40 11.43 1.41
CA ASP A 192 16.26 10.26 1.42
C ASP A 192 15.45 8.95 1.39
N ALA A 193 14.40 8.86 2.21
CA ALA A 193 13.51 7.70 2.24
C ALA A 193 12.78 7.49 0.91
N LEU A 194 12.28 8.57 0.31
CA LEU A 194 11.58 8.53 -0.98
C LEU A 194 12.51 8.13 -2.11
N GLN A 195 13.70 8.72 -2.17
CA GLN A 195 14.71 8.39 -3.18
C GLN A 195 15.15 6.92 -3.05
N MET A 196 15.35 6.45 -1.82
CA MET A 196 15.66 5.04 -1.57
C MET A 196 14.53 4.11 -1.99
N ALA A 197 13.27 4.45 -1.70
CA ALA A 197 12.10 3.68 -2.13
C ALA A 197 11.99 3.61 -3.66
N LEU A 198 12.10 4.74 -4.36
CA LEU A 198 12.09 4.80 -5.83
C LEU A 198 13.22 3.97 -6.45
N SER A 199 14.44 4.06 -5.89
CA SER A 199 15.57 3.25 -6.35
C SER A 199 15.31 1.74 -6.20
N THR A 200 14.67 1.34 -5.11
CA THR A 200 14.38 -0.06 -4.80
C THR A 200 13.37 -0.66 -5.78
N VAL A 201 12.37 0.14 -6.19
CA VAL A 201 11.39 -0.29 -7.19
C VAL A 201 12.04 -0.47 -8.56
N ALA A 202 12.97 0.42 -8.93
CA ALA A 202 13.65 0.44 -10.22
C ALA A 202 14.66 -0.70 -10.41
N THR A 203 15.42 -1.07 -9.36
CA THR A 203 16.46 -2.11 -9.46
C THR A 203 15.91 -3.47 -9.90
N TYR A 204 14.68 -3.82 -9.51
CA TYR A 204 14.08 -5.11 -9.87
C TYR A 204 13.34 -5.12 -11.21
N ASP A 205 12.91 -3.97 -11.75
CA ASP A 205 12.39 -3.88 -13.13
C ASP A 205 13.51 -4.15 -14.15
N SER A 206 14.74 -3.75 -13.82
CA SER A 206 15.92 -4.02 -14.66
C SER A 206 16.38 -5.50 -14.63
N ALA A 207 16.16 -6.21 -13.52
CA ALA A 207 16.54 -7.61 -13.36
C ALA A 207 15.54 -8.59 -14.00
N THR A 208 14.32 -8.16 -14.30
CA THR A 208 13.24 -8.98 -14.86
C THR A 208 12.89 -8.66 -16.32
N ARG A 209 13.44 -7.59 -16.91
CA ARG A 209 13.33 -7.38 -18.36
C ARG A 209 14.14 -8.43 -19.12
N PRO A 210 13.53 -9.23 -20.01
CA PRO A 210 14.31 -10.00 -20.97
C PRO A 210 15.14 -9.02 -21.78
N THR A 211 16.44 -9.28 -21.88
CA THR A 211 17.33 -8.55 -22.77
C THR A 211 16.69 -8.53 -24.16
N PRO A 212 16.51 -7.36 -24.80
CA PRO A 212 15.97 -7.33 -26.15
C PRO A 212 16.93 -8.13 -27.02
N SER A 213 16.44 -9.28 -27.51
CA SER A 213 17.17 -10.09 -28.48
C SER A 213 17.55 -9.18 -29.64
N ALA A 214 18.85 -8.93 -29.79
CA ALA A 214 19.38 -8.20 -30.91
C ALA A 214 19.16 -9.06 -32.16
N ALA A 215 18.02 -8.87 -32.81
CA ALA A 215 17.79 -9.39 -34.14
C ALA A 215 18.80 -8.71 -35.09
N ARG A 216 19.77 -9.48 -35.55
CA ARG A 216 20.53 -9.22 -36.77
C ARG A 216 19.85 -9.90 -37.94
#